data_AF-A0A7C6TXR3-F1
#
_entry.id   AF-A0A7C6TXR3-F1
#
_cell.length_a   1.000
_cell.length_b   1.000
_cell.length_c   1.000
_cell.angle_alpha   90.00
_cell.angle_beta   90.00
_cell.angle_gamma   90.00
#
_symmetry.space_group_name_H-M   'P 1'
#
loop_
_entity.id
_entity.type
_entity.pdbx_description
1 polymer ?
#
loop_
_entity_poly.entity_id
_entity_poly.type
_entity_poly.pdbx_seq_one_letter_code
_entity_poly.pdbx_strand_id
1 'polypeptide(L)'
;MLTKEQVSKAQSIAREFLHKAGIVLSPLEEIEVADFGLNDLYTTGLQLVTYINTDRVCAKELVLTPGQTCPEHKHPPLPGYPGKEETFRCRYGTVYLYVEGEPTPNPS
;
A
#
# COMPACT_ATOMS: atom_id res chain seq x y z
N MET A 1 1.03 -10.73 15.41
CA MET A 1 1.18 -11.50 14.15
C MET A 1 -0.20 -11.82 13.65
N LEU A 2 -0.49 -11.51 12.38
CA LEU A 2 -1.81 -11.72 11.79
C LEU A 2 -2.20 -13.20 11.75
N THR A 3 -3.47 -13.49 12.02
CA THR A 3 -4.01 -14.83 11.82
C THR A 3 -4.19 -15.12 10.32
N LYS A 4 -4.18 -16.40 9.95
CA LYS A 4 -4.46 -16.82 8.56
C LYS A 4 -5.81 -16.31 8.07
N GLU A 5 -6.80 -16.25 8.96
CA GLU A 5 -8.13 -15.74 8.66
C GLU A 5 -8.11 -14.23 8.36
N GLN A 6 -7.39 -13.44 9.17
CA GLN A 6 -7.22 -12.01 8.91
C GLN A 6 -6.53 -11.75 7.57
N VAL A 7 -5.46 -12.50 7.28
CA VAL A 7 -4.74 -12.40 5.99
C VAL A 7 -5.67 -12.76 4.84
N SER A 8 -6.36 -13.90 4.90
CA SER A 8 -7.28 -14.33 3.84
C SER A 8 -8.41 -13.33 3.61
N LYS A 9 -8.96 -12.76 4.68
CA LYS A 9 -10.01 -11.74 4.59
C LYS A 9 -9.49 -10.45 3.95
N ALA A 10 -8.33 -9.97 4.38
CA ALA A 10 -7.71 -8.77 3.81
C ALA A 10 -7.35 -8.96 2.32
N GLN A 11 -6.84 -10.13 1.94
CA GLN A 11 -6.59 -10.46 0.53
C GLN A 11 -7.88 -10.50 -0.29
N SER A 12 -8.96 -11.07 0.24
CA SER A 12 -10.26 -11.09 -0.44
C SER A 12 -10.79 -9.68 -0.69
N ILE A 13 -10.76 -8.83 0.34
CA ILE A 13 -11.18 -7.43 0.24
C ILE A 13 -10.31 -6.68 -0.78
N ALA A 14 -9.00 -6.86 -0.73
CA ALA A 14 -8.10 -6.22 -1.69
C ALA A 14 -8.39 -6.64 -3.15
N ARG A 15 -8.69 -7.92 -3.40
CA ARG A 15 -9.12 -8.39 -4.74
C ARG A 15 -10.39 -7.68 -5.22
N GLU A 16 -11.36 -7.46 -4.34
CA GLU A 16 -12.59 -6.75 -4.71
C GLU A 16 -12.33 -5.28 -5.09
N PHE A 17 -11.45 -4.59 -4.37
CA PHE A 17 -11.07 -3.22 -4.70
C PHE A 17 -10.33 -3.13 -6.03
N LEU A 18 -9.38 -4.04 -6.28
CA LEU A 18 -8.66 -4.12 -7.54
C LEU A 18 -9.61 -4.41 -8.71
N HIS A 19 -10.55 -5.35 -8.53
CA HIS A 19 -11.59 -5.62 -9.52
C HIS A 19 -12.46 -4.40 -9.80
N LYS A 20 -12.88 -3.65 -8.77
CA LYS A 20 -13.64 -2.39 -8.93
C LYS A 20 -12.86 -1.31 -9.68
N ALA A 21 -11.52 -1.30 -9.54
CA ALA A 21 -10.63 -0.43 -10.29
C ALA A 21 -10.38 -0.90 -11.73
N GLY A 22 -10.95 -2.04 -12.16
CA GLY A 22 -10.71 -2.63 -13.48
C GLY A 22 -9.34 -3.30 -13.61
N ILE A 23 -8.71 -3.64 -12.49
CA ILE A 23 -7.38 -4.26 -12.43
C ILE A 23 -7.56 -5.77 -12.30
N VAL A 24 -7.05 -6.50 -13.30
CA VAL A 24 -7.10 -7.96 -13.34
C VAL A 24 -5.76 -8.50 -12.85
N LEU A 25 -5.80 -9.39 -11.86
CA LEU A 25 -4.62 -10.09 -11.37
C LEU A 25 -4.47 -11.46 -12.03
N SER A 26 -3.24 -11.82 -12.37
CA SER A 26 -2.86 -13.19 -12.74
C SER A 26 -2.76 -14.08 -11.50
N PRO A 27 -2.76 -15.42 -11.65
CA PRO A 27 -2.56 -16.34 -10.53
C PRO A 27 -1.20 -16.22 -9.81
N LEU A 28 -0.20 -15.59 -10.45
CA LEU A 28 1.14 -15.40 -9.89
C LEU A 28 1.24 -14.12 -9.05
N GLU A 29 0.27 -13.21 -9.17
CA GLU A 29 0.24 -11.94 -8.46
C GLU A 29 -0.43 -12.12 -7.10
N GLU A 30 0.37 -12.44 -6.10
CA GLU A 30 -0.08 -12.58 -4.73
C GLU A 30 -0.24 -11.23 -4.03
N ILE A 31 -1.29 -11.12 -3.23
CA ILE A 31 -1.53 -9.94 -2.38
C ILE A 31 -0.79 -10.12 -1.06
N GLU A 32 0.19 -9.26 -0.83
CA GLU A 32 0.89 -9.11 0.44
C GLU A 32 0.00 -8.31 1.43
N VAL A 33 0.03 -8.67 2.71
CA VAL A 33 -0.73 -8.01 3.78
C VAL A 33 0.24 -7.62 4.89
N ALA A 34 0.30 -6.32 5.18
CA ALA A 34 1.19 -5.77 6.20
C ALA A 34 0.39 -5.04 7.30
N ASP A 35 0.63 -5.42 8.55
CA ASP A 35 0.17 -4.72 9.76
C ASP A 35 1.28 -3.89 10.43
N PHE A 36 2.46 -3.85 9.80
CA PHE A 36 3.66 -3.15 10.28
C PHE A 36 4.08 -3.53 11.72
N GLY A 37 3.68 -4.73 12.19
CA GLY A 37 3.95 -5.18 13.56
C GLY A 37 3.10 -4.49 14.64
N LEU A 38 2.08 -3.72 14.25
CA LEU A 38 1.22 -2.95 15.16
C LEU A 38 0.03 -3.76 15.68
N ASN A 39 -0.23 -4.94 15.12
CA ASN A 39 -1.40 -5.77 15.41
C ASN A 39 -2.76 -5.06 15.24
N ASP A 40 -2.82 -4.02 14.39
CA ASP A 40 -4.01 -3.20 14.12
C ASP A 40 -4.24 -3.02 12.61
N LEU A 41 -4.28 -4.14 11.88
CA LEU A 41 -4.34 -4.14 10.41
C LEU A 41 -5.43 -3.25 9.82
N TYR A 42 -6.62 -3.22 10.43
CA TYR A 42 -7.79 -2.55 9.86
C TYR A 42 -7.76 -1.03 10.03
N THR A 43 -7.03 -0.53 11.03
CA THR A 43 -6.82 0.91 11.23
C THR A 43 -5.50 1.34 10.61
N THR A 44 -4.41 0.62 10.90
CA THR A 44 -3.06 0.90 10.41
C THR A 44 -2.49 -0.33 9.71
N GLY A 45 -2.46 -0.29 8.38
CA GLY A 45 -2.05 -1.43 7.57
C GLY A 45 -2.03 -1.13 6.08
N LEU A 46 -1.61 -2.11 5.30
CA LEU A 46 -1.53 -2.02 3.85
C LEU A 46 -1.74 -3.39 3.22
N GLN A 47 -2.46 -3.43 2.11
CA GLN A 47 -2.44 -4.56 1.20
C GLN A 47 -1.80 -4.12 -0.12
N LEU A 48 -0.99 -4.98 -0.73
CA LEU A 48 -0.34 -4.64 -1.99
C LEU A 48 -0.07 -5.85 -2.87
N VAL A 49 0.10 -5.59 -4.16
CA VAL A 49 0.62 -6.54 -5.16
C VAL A 49 1.89 -5.93 -5.74
N THR A 50 2.98 -6.70 -5.76
CA THR A 50 4.20 -6.30 -6.47
C THR A 50 4.19 -6.91 -7.88
N TYR A 51 4.00 -6.08 -8.92
CA TYR A 51 4.02 -6.55 -10.32
C TYR A 51 5.43 -6.85 -10.80
N ILE A 52 6.36 -5.96 -10.47
CA ILE A 52 7.76 -6.07 -10.85
C ILE A 52 8.62 -5.41 -9.79
N ASN A 53 9.77 -6.01 -9.50
CA ASN A 53 10.78 -5.45 -8.63
C ASN A 53 12.17 -5.89 -9.12
N THR A 54 12.77 -5.05 -9.97
CA THR A 54 14.13 -5.24 -10.49
C THR A 54 15.08 -4.27 -9.82
N ASP A 55 16.38 -4.36 -10.14
CA ASP A 55 17.38 -3.40 -9.66
C ASP A 55 17.13 -1.95 -10.13
N ARG A 56 16.30 -1.75 -11.14
CA ARG A 56 16.06 -0.42 -11.74
C ARG A 56 14.67 0.14 -11.50
N VAL A 57 13.65 -0.72 -11.54
CA VAL A 57 12.25 -0.31 -11.49
C VAL A 57 11.42 -1.25 -10.63
N CYS A 58 10.44 -0.66 -9.95
CA CYS A 58 9.40 -1.36 -9.21
C CYS A 58 8.04 -0.79 -9.59
N ALA A 59 7.03 -1.66 -9.72
CA ALA A 59 5.64 -1.25 -9.84
C ALA A 59 4.79 -2.10 -8.90
N LYS A 60 3.90 -1.42 -8.18
CA LYS A 60 3.00 -2.04 -7.21
C LYS A 60 1.61 -1.47 -7.35
N GLU A 61 0.61 -2.26 -7.00
CA GLU A 61 -0.73 -1.77 -6.73
C GLU A 61 -0.98 -1.82 -5.23
N LEU A 62 -1.50 -0.74 -4.67
CA LEU A 62 -1.74 -0.58 -3.25
C LEU A 62 -3.25 -0.51 -3.00
N VAL A 63 -3.71 -1.16 -1.93
CA VAL A 63 -5.10 -1.09 -1.49
C VAL A 63 -5.14 -0.67 -0.02
N LEU A 64 -5.96 0.34 0.25
CA LEU A 64 -6.39 0.73 1.58
C LEU A 64 -7.91 0.55 1.68
N THR A 65 -8.37 -0.09 2.75
CA THR A 65 -9.81 -0.11 3.06
C THR A 65 -10.27 1.26 3.57
N PRO A 66 -11.59 1.58 3.56
CA PRO A 66 -12.08 2.89 4.00
C PRO A 66 -11.59 3.24 5.41
N GLY A 67 -10.91 4.38 5.55
CA GLY A 67 -10.34 4.86 6.82
C GLY A 67 -9.04 4.19 7.26
N GLN A 68 -8.51 3.23 6.50
CA GLN A 68 -7.22 2.59 6.81
C GLN A 68 -6.06 3.52 6.47
N THR A 69 -5.03 3.52 7.31
CA THR A 69 -3.83 4.35 7.18
C THR A 69 -2.59 3.50 6.97
N CYS A 70 -1.77 3.85 5.98
CA CYS A 70 -0.39 3.38 5.91
C CYS A 70 0.45 4.28 6.83
N PRO A 71 1.24 3.74 7.77
CA PRO A 71 2.01 4.57 8.70
C PRO A 71 3.07 5.40 7.98
N GLU A 72 3.40 6.56 8.56
CA GLU A 72 4.46 7.44 8.05
C GLU A 72 5.79 6.68 7.96
N HIS A 73 6.47 6.84 6.82
CA HIS A 73 7.79 6.28 6.58
C HIS A 73 8.50 7.08 5.49
N LYS A 74 9.81 6.81 5.32
CA LYS A 74 10.62 7.36 4.25
C LYS A 74 11.50 6.30 3.62
N HIS A 75 11.98 6.58 2.41
CA HIS A 75 12.96 5.76 1.71
C HIS A 75 14.33 6.44 1.75
N PRO A 76 15.16 6.16 2.78
CA PRO A 76 16.42 6.87 2.96
C PRO A 76 17.44 6.49 1.88
N PRO A 77 18.42 7.36 1.61
CA PRO A 77 19.59 6.97 0.83
C PRO A 77 20.34 5.83 1.52
N LEU A 78 20.84 4.91 0.70
CA LEU A 78 21.73 3.81 1.09
C LEU A 78 23.04 3.93 0.29
N PRO A 79 24.13 3.21 0.65
CA PRO A 79 25.36 3.26 -0.14
C PRO A 79 25.12 2.93 -1.62
N GLY A 80 25.34 3.91 -2.50
CA GLY A 80 25.12 3.78 -3.95
C GLY A 80 23.67 3.90 -4.41
N TYR A 81 22.75 4.29 -3.53
CA TYR A 81 21.32 4.41 -3.81
C TYR A 81 20.75 5.69 -3.18
N PRO A 82 20.22 6.65 -3.96
CA PRO A 82 19.76 7.94 -3.42
C PRO A 82 18.51 7.84 -2.53
N GLY A 83 17.87 6.67 -2.48
CA GLY A 83 16.55 6.48 -1.91
C GLY A 83 15.54 6.17 -3.01
N LYS A 84 14.43 5.53 -2.63
CA LYS A 84 13.37 5.22 -3.59
C LYS A 84 12.62 6.50 -3.91
N GLU A 85 12.63 6.88 -5.18
CA GLU A 85 11.66 7.82 -5.72
C GLU A 85 10.44 7.03 -6.19
N GLU A 86 9.24 7.48 -5.84
CA GLU A 86 8.00 6.81 -6.23
C GLU A 86 6.92 7.79 -6.63
N THR A 87 6.11 7.36 -7.61
CA THR A 87 4.97 8.11 -8.09
C THR A 87 3.70 7.39 -7.69
N PHE A 88 2.78 8.10 -7.02
CA PHE A 88 1.47 7.59 -6.67
C PHE A 88 0.42 8.07 -7.67
N ARG A 89 -0.42 7.15 -8.15
CA ARG A 89 -1.60 7.46 -8.97
C ARG A 89 -2.81 6.76 -8.39
N CYS A 90 -3.75 7.52 -7.83
CA CYS A 90 -5.02 6.96 -7.38
C CYS A 90 -5.79 6.37 -8.57
N ARG A 91 -6.20 5.11 -8.46
CA ARG A 91 -6.95 4.37 -9.49
C ARG A 91 -8.44 4.27 -9.17
N TYR A 92 -8.79 4.23 -7.89
CA TYR A 92 -10.16 4.05 -7.42
C TYR A 92 -10.30 4.61 -6.00
N GLY A 93 -11.41 5.30 -5.74
CA GLY A 93 -11.68 5.95 -4.44
C GLY A 93 -10.92 7.25 -4.25
N THR A 94 -10.56 7.53 -2.99
CA THR A 94 -9.85 8.74 -2.56
C THR A 94 -8.73 8.34 -1.61
N VAL A 95 -7.54 8.93 -1.77
CA VAL A 95 -6.42 8.79 -0.85
C VAL A 95 -5.94 10.18 -0.45
N TYR A 96 -5.72 10.38 0.84
CA TYR A 96 -5.07 11.56 1.38
C TYR A 96 -3.60 11.23 1.61
N LEU A 97 -2.72 11.89 0.87
CA LEU A 97 -1.27 11.71 0.97
C LEU A 97 -0.67 12.91 1.70
N TYR A 98 -0.02 12.62 2.83
CA TYR A 98 0.71 13.60 3.62
C TYR A 98 2.21 13.42 3.34
N VAL A 99 2.88 14.51 2.98
CA VAL A 99 4.32 14.54 2.68
C VAL A 99 4.99 15.70 3.42
N GLU A 100 6.32 15.68 3.51
CA GLU A 100 7.09 16.78 4.09
C GLU A 100 6.76 18.12 3.41
N GLY A 101 6.56 19.17 4.21
CA GLY A 101 6.18 20.50 3.74
C GLY A 101 5.52 21.32 4.86
N GLU A 102 5.08 22.54 4.53
CA GLU A 102 4.33 23.37 5.47
C GLU A 102 2.97 22.71 5.82
N PRO A 103 2.59 22.64 7.11
CA PRO A 103 1.33 22.03 7.51
C PRO A 103 0.12 22.71 6.86
N THR A 104 -0.78 21.91 6.28
CA THR A 104 -2.08 22.41 5.82
C THR A 104 -2.97 22.73 7.03
N PRO A 105 -3.51 23.95 7.18
CA PRO A 105 -4.41 24.27 8.29
C PRO A 105 -5.73 23.48 8.18
N ASN A 106 -6.11 22.77 9.24
CA ASN A 106 -7.35 21.95 9.32
C ASN A 106 -7.51 20.99 8.12
N PRO A 107 -6.63 19.98 7.98
CA PRO A 107 -6.72 19.03 6.88
C PRO A 107 -8.01 18.19 6.97
N SER A 108 -8.39 17.62 5.82
CA SER A 108 -9.63 16.84 5.62
C SER A 108 -9.69 15.57 6.47
#